data_AF-A0A7S3HGY1-F1
#
_entry.id   AF-A0A7S3HGY1-F1
#
_cell.length_a   1.000
_cell.length_b   1.000
_cell.length_c   1.000
_cell.angle_alpha   90.00
_cell.angle_beta   90.00
_cell.angle_gamma   90.00
#
_symmetry.space_group_name_H-M   'P 1'
#
loop_
_entity.id
_entity.type
_entity.pdbx_description
1 polymer ?
#
loop_
_entity_poly.entity_id
_entity_poly.type
_entity_poly.pdbx_seq_one_letter_code
_entity_poly.pdbx_strand_id
1 'polypeptide(L)'
;LEHARAIAQLIRERPAETRYLYHVNLLPYNTGRAVPEHFRRAEAETVTAFQKVLEDNRISASYRNSFGHGIDAACGQLFAGYEEQVAGTGAAAGLAAASARGEAARAALGR
;
A
#
# COMPACT_ATOMS: atom_id res chain seq x y z
N LEU A 1 10.69 -15.74 -12.40
CA LEU A 1 10.08 -17.05 -12.04
C LEU A 1 10.75 -17.72 -10.84
N GLU A 2 12.02 -17.46 -10.58
CA GLU A 2 12.73 -17.92 -9.37
C GLU A 2 11.92 -17.70 -8.08
N HIS A 3 11.41 -16.48 -7.85
CA HIS A 3 10.60 -16.17 -6.67
C HIS A 3 9.32 -17.01 -6.54
N ALA A 4 8.66 -17.36 -7.66
CA ALA A 4 7.48 -18.23 -7.61
C ALA A 4 7.84 -19.63 -7.11
N ARG A 5 9.00 -20.16 -7.54
CA ARG A 5 9.53 -21.45 -7.05
C ARG A 5 9.93 -21.37 -5.58
N ALA A 6 10.55 -20.27 -5.16
CA ALA A 6 10.94 -20.04 -3.77
C ALA A 6 9.70 -19.98 -2.84
N ILE A 7 8.64 -19.27 -3.24
CA ILE A 7 7.37 -19.25 -2.49
C ILE A 7 6.75 -20.65 -2.43
N ALA A 8 6.74 -21.37 -3.55
CA ALA A 8 6.20 -22.72 -3.58
C ALA A 8 6.97 -23.66 -2.63
N GLN A 9 8.30 -23.54 -2.60
CA GLN A 9 9.13 -24.27 -1.65
C GLN A 9 8.79 -23.89 -0.20
N LEU A 10 8.71 -22.60 0.12
CA LEU A 10 8.42 -22.11 1.47
C LEU A 10 7.06 -22.63 1.99
N ILE A 11 6.05 -22.71 1.14
CA ILE A 11 4.73 -23.28 1.50
C ILE A 11 4.82 -24.80 1.64
N ARG A 12 5.61 -25.49 0.80
CA ARG A 12 5.81 -26.94 0.90
C ARG A 12 6.58 -27.35 2.15
N GLU A 13 7.42 -26.49 2.71
CA GLU A 13 8.13 -26.73 3.97
C GLU A 13 7.23 -26.59 5.20
N ARG A 14 6.00 -26.08 5.06
CA ARG A 14 5.01 -26.04 6.15
C ARG A 14 4.45 -27.43 6.47
N PRO A 15 4.01 -27.67 7.73
CA PRO A 15 3.39 -28.92 8.14
C PRO A 15 2.28 -29.36 7.17
N ALA A 16 2.27 -30.63 6.80
CA ALA A 16 1.39 -31.16 5.76
C ALA A 16 -0.09 -30.94 6.11
N GLU A 17 -0.42 -30.98 7.40
CA GLU A 17 -1.75 -30.83 7.97
C GLU A 17 -2.29 -29.40 7.85
N THR A 18 -1.43 -28.40 7.58
CA THR A 18 -1.83 -26.99 7.48
C THR A 18 -1.58 -26.38 6.11
N ARG A 19 -0.87 -27.08 5.23
CA ARG A 19 -0.46 -26.55 3.92
C ARG A 19 -1.63 -26.07 3.07
N TYR A 20 -2.77 -26.74 3.15
CA TYR A 20 -3.97 -26.39 2.38
C TYR A 20 -4.61 -25.05 2.80
N LEU A 21 -4.24 -24.50 3.96
CA LEU A 21 -4.76 -23.22 4.47
C LEU A 21 -4.09 -22.01 3.80
N TYR A 22 -3.01 -22.22 3.04
CA TYR A 22 -2.29 -21.15 2.36
C TYR A 22 -2.92 -20.87 0.99
N HIS A 23 -3.17 -19.59 0.74
CA HIS A 23 -3.56 -19.06 -0.56
C HIS A 23 -2.65 -17.87 -0.91
N VAL A 24 -2.15 -17.82 -2.14
CA VAL A 24 -1.27 -16.74 -2.61
C VAL A 24 -2.07 -15.77 -3.47
N ASN A 25 -2.21 -14.53 -2.99
CA ASN A 25 -2.87 -13.49 -3.75
C ASN A 25 -1.82 -12.60 -4.45
N LEU A 26 -1.86 -12.57 -5.78
CA LEU A 26 -0.99 -11.76 -6.61
C LEU A 26 -1.63 -10.39 -6.81
N LEU A 27 -1.02 -9.37 -6.20
CA LEU A 27 -1.44 -7.97 -6.37
C LEU A 27 -0.53 -7.31 -7.42
N PRO A 28 -1.10 -6.60 -8.41
CA PRO A 28 -0.31 -5.72 -9.24
C PRO A 28 0.26 -4.59 -8.39
N TYR A 29 1.48 -4.20 -8.71
CA TYR A 29 2.08 -3.02 -8.11
C TYR A 29 1.34 -1.76 -8.58
N ASN A 30 0.91 -0.93 -7.63
CA ASN A 30 0.28 0.36 -7.88
C ASN A 30 1.31 1.46 -7.57
N THR A 31 1.63 2.30 -8.54
CA THR A 31 2.45 3.50 -8.33
C THR A 31 1.64 4.56 -7.58
N GLY A 32 2.30 5.44 -6.83
CA GLY A 32 1.66 6.54 -6.11
C GLY A 32 2.63 7.69 -5.88
N ARG A 33 2.11 8.88 -5.54
CA ARG A 33 2.89 10.13 -5.48
C ARG A 33 4.13 10.09 -4.57
N ALA A 34 4.04 9.36 -3.45
CA ALA A 34 5.11 9.25 -2.46
C ALA A 34 5.93 7.96 -2.58
N VAL A 35 5.72 7.16 -3.64
CA VAL A 35 6.39 5.87 -3.80
C VAL A 35 7.51 6.00 -4.82
N PRO A 36 8.74 5.58 -4.50
CA PRO A 36 9.86 5.65 -5.42
C PRO A 36 9.58 4.95 -6.77
N GLU A 37 10.03 5.57 -7.87
CA GLU A 37 9.77 5.08 -9.24
C GLU A 37 10.55 3.81 -9.65
N HIS A 38 11.39 3.26 -8.77
CA HIS A 38 12.21 2.09 -9.12
C HIS A 38 11.42 0.78 -9.21
N PHE A 39 10.19 0.74 -8.67
CA PHE A 39 9.31 -0.41 -8.80
C PHE A 39 8.22 -0.14 -9.83
N ARG A 40 7.93 -1.18 -10.62
CA ARG A 40 6.92 -1.14 -11.68
C ARG A 40 6.04 -2.37 -11.63
N ARG A 41 4.85 -2.22 -12.20
CA ARG A 41 3.95 -3.35 -12.44
C ARG A 41 4.64 -4.36 -13.36
N ALA A 42 4.50 -5.64 -13.01
CA ALA A 42 4.98 -6.73 -13.86
C ALA A 42 4.07 -6.88 -15.08
N GLU A 43 4.66 -7.32 -16.20
CA GLU A 43 3.91 -7.66 -17.42
C GLU A 43 2.93 -8.82 -17.16
N ALA A 44 1.83 -8.84 -17.90
CA ALA A 44 0.76 -9.83 -17.71
C ALA A 44 1.28 -11.26 -17.85
N GLU A 45 2.14 -11.52 -18.84
CA GLU A 45 2.75 -12.83 -19.11
C GLU A 45 3.61 -13.28 -17.93
N THR A 46 4.30 -12.35 -17.26
CA THR A 46 5.10 -12.66 -16.07
C THR A 46 4.20 -13.07 -14.91
N VAL A 47 3.08 -12.37 -14.70
CA VAL A 47 2.10 -12.71 -13.66
C VAL A 47 1.46 -14.06 -13.95
N THR A 48 1.04 -14.32 -15.19
CA THR A 48 0.48 -15.62 -15.60
C THR A 48 1.47 -16.76 -15.40
N ALA A 49 2.74 -16.57 -15.79
CA ALA A 49 3.77 -17.58 -15.59
C ALA A 49 4.09 -17.79 -14.10
N PHE A 50 4.02 -16.74 -13.28
CA PHE A 50 4.17 -16.84 -11.82
C PHE A 50 3.03 -17.67 -11.22
N GLN A 51 1.78 -17.35 -11.58
CA GLN A 51 0.60 -18.06 -11.12
C GLN A 51 0.66 -19.54 -11.52
N LYS A 52 1.03 -19.83 -12.77
CA LYS A 52 1.19 -21.20 -13.26
C LYS A 52 2.17 -22.02 -12.42
N VAL A 53 3.30 -21.44 -12.00
CA VAL A 53 4.27 -22.14 -11.14
C VAL A 53 3.63 -22.53 -9.80
N LEU A 54 2.78 -21.68 -9.21
CA LEU A 54 2.09 -21.99 -7.96
C LEU A 54 1.04 -23.10 -8.17
N GLU A 55 0.26 -23.01 -9.24
CA GLU A 55 -0.76 -24.00 -9.61
C GLU A 55 -0.15 -25.38 -9.89
N ASP A 56 0.96 -25.44 -10.63
CA ASP A 56 1.70 -26.67 -10.90
C ASP A 56 2.24 -27.33 -9.60
N ASN A 57 2.41 -26.54 -8.53
CA ASN A 57 2.78 -27.00 -7.19
C ASN A 57 1.57 -27.26 -6.27
N ARG A 58 0.35 -27.26 -6.81
CA ARG A 58 -0.93 -27.44 -6.08
C ARG A 58 -1.15 -26.39 -4.99
N ILE A 59 -0.67 -25.18 -5.21
CA ILE A 59 -0.88 -24.04 -4.30
C ILE A 59 -1.99 -23.18 -4.89
N SER A 60 -3.01 -22.89 -4.08
CA SER A 60 -4.10 -22.01 -4.49
C SER A 60 -3.56 -20.59 -4.69
N ALA A 61 -3.83 -20.00 -5.86
CA ALA A 61 -3.43 -18.65 -6.18
C ALA A 61 -4.55 -17.89 -6.89
N SER A 62 -4.59 -16.58 -6.70
CA SER A 62 -5.50 -15.68 -7.41
C SER A 62 -4.78 -14.39 -7.78
N TYR A 63 -5.27 -13.73 -8.83
CA TYR A 63 -4.86 -12.39 -9.18
C TYR A 63 -5.91 -11.38 -8.74
N ARG A 64 -5.52 -10.41 -7.93
CA ARG A 64 -6.42 -9.34 -7.46
C ARG A 64 -6.30 -8.13 -8.36
N ASN A 65 -7.34 -7.86 -9.13
CA ASN A 65 -7.43 -6.63 -9.92
C ASN A 65 -7.29 -5.39 -9.04
N SER A 66 -6.60 -4.38 -9.58
CA SER A 66 -6.48 -3.07 -8.95
C SER A 66 -7.69 -2.20 -9.31
N PHE A 67 -8.23 -1.48 -8.32
CA PHE A 67 -9.32 -0.53 -8.46
C PHE A 67 -8.94 0.79 -7.81
N GLY A 68 -9.45 1.91 -8.33
CA GLY A 68 -9.20 3.23 -7.73
C GLY A 68 -7.86 3.89 -8.09
N HIS A 69 -7.11 3.35 -9.06
CA HIS A 69 -5.78 3.88 -9.43
C HIS A 69 -5.82 5.35 -9.89
N GLY A 70 -6.83 5.72 -10.70
CA GLY A 70 -6.99 7.09 -11.20
C GLY A 70 -7.44 8.13 -10.16
N ILE A 71 -7.74 7.70 -8.94
CA ILE A 71 -8.12 8.57 -7.82
C ILE A 71 -7.23 8.35 -6.59
N ASP A 72 -6.02 7.79 -6.79
CA ASP A 72 -5.05 7.51 -5.73
C ASP A 72 -5.62 6.65 -4.57
N ALA A 73 -6.53 5.72 -4.89
CA ALA A 73 -7.25 4.89 -3.90
C ALA A 73 -7.01 3.38 -4.05
N ALA A 74 -6.10 2.95 -4.93
CA ALA A 74 -5.70 1.55 -5.01
C ALA A 74 -4.92 1.11 -3.76
N CYS A 75 -4.80 -0.22 -3.57
CA CYS A 75 -4.02 -0.76 -2.47
C CYS A 75 -2.58 -0.21 -2.50
N GLY A 76 -2.16 0.45 -1.41
CA GLY A 76 -0.85 1.08 -1.29
C GLY A 76 -0.79 2.55 -1.74
N GLN A 77 -1.86 3.11 -2.32
CA GLN A 77 -1.90 4.52 -2.76
C GLN A 77 -2.51 5.49 -1.76
N LEU A 78 -3.13 4.99 -0.68
CA LEU A 78 -3.74 5.84 0.35
C LEU A 78 -2.66 6.67 1.05
N PHE A 79 -2.43 7.86 0.50
CA PHE A 79 -1.55 8.87 1.05
C PHE A 79 -2.44 9.96 1.64
N ALA A 80 -2.40 10.14 2.95
CA ALA A 80 -3.06 11.27 3.56
C ALA A 80 -2.20 12.51 3.27
N GLY A 81 -2.71 13.44 2.45
CA GLY A 81 -2.04 14.70 2.10
C GLY A 81 -1.88 15.69 3.26
N TYR A 82 -1.61 15.20 4.48
CA TYR A 82 -1.37 16.02 5.67
C TYR A 82 -0.20 16.99 5.47
N GLU A 83 0.78 16.66 4.62
CA GLU A 83 1.97 17.49 4.42
C GLU A 83 1.91 18.42 3.19
N GLU A 84 1.13 18.09 2.15
CA GLU A 84 1.05 18.91 0.92
C GLU A 84 0.32 20.26 1.15
N GLN A 85 -0.58 20.34 2.13
CA GLN A 85 -1.30 21.58 2.46
C GLN A 85 -0.42 22.67 3.08
N VAL A 86 0.82 22.35 3.49
CA VAL A 86 1.74 23.33 4.11
C VAL A 86 2.52 24.13 3.05
N ALA A 87 2.64 23.63 1.82
CA ALA A 87 3.49 24.25 0.80
C ALA A 87 2.77 25.27 -0.13
N GLY A 88 1.43 25.31 -0.14
CA GLY A 88 0.66 25.98 -1.21
C GLY A 88 -0.15 27.22 -0.84
N THR A 89 -0.36 27.55 0.43
CA THR A 89 -1.16 28.72 0.82
C THR A 89 -0.51 29.41 2.00
N GLY A 90 -0.39 30.74 1.96
CA GLY A 90 0.24 31.61 2.96
C GLY A 90 -0.11 31.29 4.43
N ALA A 91 0.52 30.26 4.97
CA ALA A 91 0.24 29.66 6.27
C ALA A 91 0.77 30.51 7.43
N ALA A 92 1.65 31.48 7.15
CA ALA A 92 2.18 32.38 8.16
C ALA A 92 1.09 33.28 8.80
N ALA A 93 0.04 33.63 8.07
CA ALA A 93 -1.02 34.51 8.59
C ALA A 93 -2.05 33.76 9.48
N GLY A 94 -2.32 32.48 9.18
CA GLY A 94 -3.31 31.69 9.91
C GLY A 94 -2.81 31.15 11.25
N LEU A 95 -1.53 30.77 11.33
CA LEU A 95 -0.96 30.19 12.54
C LEU A 95 -0.82 31.22 13.67
N ALA A 96 -0.45 32.47 13.33
CA ALA A 96 -0.37 33.57 14.28
C ALA A 96 -1.76 33.93 14.88
N ALA A 97 -2.81 33.89 14.07
CA ALA A 97 -4.18 34.17 14.51
C ALA A 97 -4.77 33.05 15.39
N ALA A 98 -4.40 31.79 15.13
CA ALA A 98 -4.82 30.64 15.95
C ALA A 98 -4.12 30.63 17.32
N SER A 99 -2.83 30.98 17.36
CA SER A 99 -2.05 31.10 18.60
C SER A 99 -2.60 32.20 19.51
N ALA A 100 -2.90 33.39 18.95
CA ALA A 100 -3.43 34.52 19.71
C ALA A 100 -4.81 34.23 20.34
N ARG A 101 -5.67 33.46 19.66
CA ARG A 101 -6.98 33.04 20.20
C ARG A 101 -6.83 31.98 21.29
N GLY A 102 -5.85 31.09 21.17
CA GLY A 102 -5.54 30.06 22.18
C GLY A 102 -4.99 30.64 23.48
N GLU A 103 -4.11 31.65 23.39
CA GLU A 103 -3.58 32.36 24.57
C GLU A 103 -4.64 33.20 25.27
N ALA A 104 -5.50 33.91 24.51
CA ALA A 104 -6.62 34.65 25.07
C ALA A 104 -7.65 33.74 25.78
N ALA A 105 -7.94 32.56 25.21
CA ALA A 105 -8.82 31.58 25.83
C ALA A 105 -8.22 30.97 27.12
N ARG A 106 -6.90 30.73 27.14
CA ARG A 106 -6.21 30.24 28.35
C ARG A 106 -6.15 31.29 29.46
N ALA A 107 -5.99 32.57 29.12
CA ALA A 107 -6.05 33.67 30.10
C ALA A 107 -7.46 33.86 30.69
N ALA A 108 -8.52 33.56 29.93
CA ALA A 108 -9.90 33.69 30.37
C ALA A 108 -10.39 32.53 31.28
N LEU A 109 -9.77 31.35 31.19
CA LEU A 109 -10.09 30.17 32.00
C LEU A 109 -9.19 30.01 33.26
N GLY A 110 -8.37 31.01 33.56
CA GLY A 110 -7.50 31.07 34.74
C GLY A 110 -8.07 31.83 35.94
N ARG A 111 -9.33 31.55 36.32
CA ARG A 111 -9.89 31.80 37.67
C ARG A 111 -10.84 30.69 38.05
#